data_AF-A0A6M1YPQ3-F1
#
_entry.id   AF-A0A6M1YPQ3-F1
#
_cell.length_a   1.000
_cell.length_b   1.000
_cell.length_c   1.000
_cell.angle_alpha   90.00
_cell.angle_beta   90.00
_cell.angle_gamma   90.00
#
_symmetry.space_group_name_H-M   'P 1'
#
loop_
_entity.id
_entity.type
_entity.pdbx_description
1 polymer ?
#
loop_
_entity_poly.entity_id
_entity_poly.type
_entity_poly.pdbx_seq_one_letter_code
_entity_poly.pdbx_strand_id
1 'polypeptide(L)'
;MLDEIHTTFRDPAGSLLKYEGKIFRFINPSYEEEFNELKLLKNLKKLIENNHLSKFKILKKNELSSLLKDQNFSMIFKKINSNIVLQHEVIDFVNYPYEWSNNMLFDAARLTLDLFENMLSETYGLKDATPFNIIFENTKPVFVDLLSFEKRDSLDPIWLGLSQFTKTFL
;
A
#
# COMPACT_ATOMS: atom_id res chain seq x y z
N MET A 1 -1.40 20.20 19.59
CA MET A 1 -0.79 18.86 19.56
C MET A 1 -0.23 18.72 18.17
N LEU A 2 1.09 18.81 18.01
CA LEU A 2 1.72 18.68 16.69
C LEU A 2 1.46 17.25 16.23
N ASP A 3 0.66 17.05 15.19
CA ASP A 3 0.53 15.74 14.56
C ASP A 3 1.93 15.30 14.15
N GLU A 4 2.43 14.23 14.78
CA GLU A 4 3.77 13.71 14.53
C GLU A 4 3.90 13.31 13.06
N ILE A 5 4.88 13.92 12.39
CA ILE A 5 5.28 13.57 11.03
C ILE A 5 6.00 12.22 11.10
N HIS A 6 5.24 11.14 10.97
CA HIS A 6 5.80 9.81 10.79
C HIS A 6 6.04 9.57 9.31
N THR A 7 7.27 9.77 8.85
CA THR A 7 7.71 9.25 7.54
C THR A 7 8.21 7.82 7.72
N THR A 8 7.59 6.85 7.04
CA THR A 8 8.13 5.48 6.98
C THR A 8 9.52 5.50 6.33
N PHE A 9 10.53 5.05 7.06
CA PHE A 9 11.94 5.32 6.75
C PHE A 9 12.62 4.26 5.87
N ARG A 10 11.91 3.30 5.26
CA ARG A 10 12.57 2.12 4.62
C ARG A 10 11.91 1.52 3.37
N ASP A 11 10.91 2.14 2.76
CA ASP A 11 10.39 1.64 1.48
C ASP A 11 11.09 2.38 0.31
N PRO A 12 11.90 1.69 -0.52
CA PRO A 12 12.50 2.30 -1.70
C PRO A 12 11.46 2.75 -2.74
N ALA A 13 10.22 2.22 -2.68
CA ALA A 13 9.15 2.58 -3.61
C ALA A 13 8.39 3.85 -3.17
N GLY A 14 8.35 4.19 -1.89
CA GLY A 14 7.61 5.37 -1.44
C GLY A 14 7.73 5.72 0.04
N SER A 15 7.05 6.80 0.42
CA SER A 15 7.01 7.31 1.80
C SER A 15 5.57 7.59 2.22
N LEU A 16 5.18 7.25 3.45
CA LEU A 16 3.89 7.63 4.02
C LEU A 16 4.01 8.88 4.88
N LEU A 17 2.95 9.68 4.91
CA LEU A 17 2.80 10.85 5.77
C LEU A 17 1.37 10.90 6.28
N LYS A 18 1.23 10.98 7.60
CA LYS A 18 -0.04 11.37 8.23
C LYS A 18 -0.04 12.89 8.42
N TYR A 19 -1.05 13.58 7.89
CA TYR A 19 -1.17 15.04 7.98
C TYR A 19 -2.66 15.43 8.05
N GLU A 20 -3.04 16.19 9.09
CA GLU A 20 -4.42 16.63 9.36
C GLU A 20 -5.43 15.46 9.32
N GLY A 21 -5.09 14.35 9.97
CA GLY A 21 -5.93 13.14 10.00
C GLY A 21 -6.04 12.39 8.67
N LYS A 22 -5.35 12.82 7.60
CA LYS A 22 -5.31 12.12 6.30
C LYS A 22 -3.99 11.36 6.13
N ILE A 23 -4.01 10.32 5.31
CA ILE A 23 -2.82 9.54 4.96
C ILE A 23 -2.43 9.84 3.51
N PHE A 24 -1.19 10.27 3.33
CA PHE A 24 -0.59 10.54 2.03
C PHE A 24 0.55 9.55 1.78
N ARG A 25 0.58 8.97 0.57
CA ARG A 25 1.70 8.16 0.08
C ARG A 25 2.37 8.89 -1.07
N PHE A 26 3.66 9.12 -0.94
CA PHE A 26 4.51 9.68 -1.98
C PHE A 26 5.21 8.55 -2.71
N ILE A 27 5.12 8.53 -4.04
CA ILE A 27 5.84 7.57 -4.87
C ILE A 27 7.24 8.11 -5.12
N ASN A 28 8.28 7.33 -4.81
CA ASN A 28 9.64 7.78 -5.07
C ASN A 28 9.87 7.86 -6.59
N PRO A 29 10.70 8.81 -7.09
CA PRO A 29 10.96 8.98 -8.52
C PRO A 29 11.39 7.69 -9.24
N SER A 30 12.14 6.83 -8.56
CA SER A 30 12.60 5.54 -9.09
C SER A 30 11.50 4.49 -9.26
N TYR A 31 10.28 4.75 -8.79
CA TYR A 31 9.14 3.82 -8.85
C TYR A 31 7.93 4.43 -9.59
N GLU A 32 8.10 5.63 -10.18
CA GLU A 32 7.00 6.33 -10.87
C GLU A 32 6.56 5.58 -12.14
N GLU A 33 7.49 4.97 -12.87
CA GLU A 33 7.19 4.19 -14.08
C GLU A 33 6.35 2.96 -13.75
N GLU A 34 6.81 2.16 -12.77
CA GLU A 34 6.13 0.98 -12.27
C GLU A 34 4.73 1.32 -11.73
N PHE A 35 4.62 2.41 -10.96
CA PHE A 35 3.31 2.86 -10.48
C PHE A 35 2.37 3.27 -11.62
N ASN A 36 2.90 3.91 -12.67
CA ASN A 36 2.12 4.32 -13.82
C ASN A 36 1.57 3.14 -14.63
N GLU A 37 2.29 2.02 -14.68
CA GLU A 37 1.77 0.75 -15.22
C GLU A 37 0.75 0.10 -14.27
N LEU A 38 1.12 -0.06 -12.99
CA LEU A 38 0.33 -0.73 -11.95
C LEU A 38 -1.09 -0.15 -11.86
N LYS A 39 -1.23 1.18 -11.85
CA LYS A 39 -2.54 1.84 -11.72
C LYS A 39 -3.50 1.58 -12.89
N LEU A 40 -3.00 1.12 -14.05
CA LEU A 40 -3.81 0.86 -15.23
C LEU A 40 -4.42 -0.55 -15.25
N LEU A 41 -3.87 -1.46 -14.44
CA LEU A 41 -4.27 -2.85 -14.33
C LEU A 41 -5.74 -3.01 -13.94
N LYS A 42 -6.42 -3.98 -14.56
CA LYS A 42 -7.84 -4.24 -14.31
C LYS A 42 -8.03 -4.93 -12.97
N ASN A 43 -7.13 -5.85 -12.60
CA ASN A 43 -7.24 -6.58 -11.35
C ASN A 43 -6.95 -5.67 -10.17
N LEU A 44 -6.03 -4.70 -10.29
CA LEU A 44 -5.85 -3.69 -9.24
C LEU A 44 -7.15 -2.93 -8.96
N LYS A 45 -7.85 -2.48 -10.01
CA LYS A 45 -9.16 -1.80 -9.86
C LYS A 45 -10.20 -2.70 -9.18
N LYS A 46 -10.29 -3.96 -9.60
CA LYS A 46 -11.18 -4.96 -9.00
C LYS A 46 -10.88 -5.20 -7.52
N LEU A 47 -9.61 -5.22 -7.13
CA LEU A 47 -9.19 -5.38 -5.73
C LEU A 47 -9.61 -4.18 -4.88
N ILE A 48 -9.51 -2.96 -5.42
CA ILE A 48 -9.99 -1.73 -4.75
C ILE A 48 -11.51 -1.74 -4.63
N GLU A 49 -12.24 -2.08 -5.69
CA GLU A 49 -13.71 -2.14 -5.70
C GLU A 49 -14.26 -3.17 -4.70
N ASN A 50 -13.57 -4.30 -4.52
CA ASN A 50 -13.95 -5.35 -3.58
C ASN A 50 -13.48 -5.09 -2.13
N ASN A 51 -12.82 -3.95 -1.85
CA ASN A 51 -12.16 -3.65 -0.58
C ASN A 51 -11.10 -4.69 -0.14
N HIS A 52 -10.49 -5.40 -1.09
CA HIS A 52 -9.34 -6.27 -0.81
C HIS A 52 -8.03 -5.46 -0.72
N LEU A 53 -8.00 -4.28 -1.33
CA LEU A 53 -6.91 -3.32 -1.30
C LEU A 53 -7.44 -1.96 -0.82
N SER A 54 -6.69 -1.28 0.04
CA SER A 54 -7.05 0.04 0.55
C SER A 54 -7.28 1.03 -0.61
N LYS A 55 -8.37 1.79 -0.53
CA LYS A 55 -8.68 2.78 -1.57
C LYS A 55 -7.69 3.94 -1.49
N PHE A 56 -7.38 4.48 -2.66
CA PHE A 56 -6.57 5.67 -2.78
C PHE A 56 -7.04 6.55 -3.93
N LYS A 57 -6.67 7.83 -3.84
CA LYS A 57 -6.88 8.83 -4.88
C LYS A 57 -5.56 9.49 -5.22
N ILE A 58 -5.25 9.56 -6.52
CA ILE A 58 -4.12 10.37 -7.00
C ILE A 58 -4.51 11.84 -6.88
N LEU A 59 -3.71 12.63 -6.17
CA LEU A 59 -3.97 14.06 -6.01
C LEU A 59 -3.76 14.81 -7.32
N LYS A 60 -4.72 15.65 -7.67
CA LYS A 60 -4.59 16.55 -8.82
C LYS A 60 -3.73 17.76 -8.44
N LYS A 61 -3.18 18.44 -9.45
CA LYS A 61 -2.30 19.61 -9.27
C LYS A 61 -2.94 20.73 -8.41
N ASN A 62 -4.24 20.96 -8.53
CA ASN A 62 -4.99 21.95 -7.74
C ASN A 62 -5.20 21.54 -6.27
N GLU A 63 -5.32 20.25 -6.01
CA GLU A 63 -5.45 19.71 -4.65
C GLU A 63 -4.09 19.77 -3.95
N LEU A 64 -3.03 19.35 -4.65
CA LEU A 64 -1.67 19.44 -4.17
C LEU A 64 -1.23 20.89 -3.92
N SER A 65 -1.56 21.83 -4.82
CA SER A 65 -1.21 23.25 -4.63
C SER A 65 -1.90 23.87 -3.41
N SER A 66 -3.06 23.36 -3.02
CA SER A 66 -3.76 23.80 -1.80
C SER A 66 -3.05 23.29 -0.54
N LEU A 67 -2.58 22.03 -0.54
CA LEU A 67 -1.79 21.46 0.56
C LEU A 67 -0.41 22.14 0.68
N LEU A 68 0.22 22.50 -0.44
CA LEU A 68 1.53 23.17 -0.47
C LEU A 68 1.52 24.61 0.06
N LYS A 69 0.35 25.18 0.36
CA LYS A 69 0.24 26.47 1.08
C LYS A 69 0.65 26.34 2.54
N ASP A 70 0.47 25.16 3.12
CA ASP A 70 0.98 24.86 4.47
C ASP A 70 2.50 24.65 4.41
N GLN A 71 3.23 25.35 5.30
CA GLN A 71 4.69 25.33 5.32
C GLN A 71 5.25 23.97 5.73
N ASN A 72 4.60 23.26 6.67
CA ASN A 72 5.05 21.97 7.16
C ASN A 72 4.89 20.91 6.06
N PHE A 73 3.72 20.86 5.41
CA PHE A 73 3.50 19.93 4.30
C PHE A 73 4.46 20.22 3.15
N SER A 74 4.64 21.49 2.79
CA SER A 74 5.56 21.91 1.72
C SER A 74 7.02 21.52 1.99
N MET A 75 7.47 21.65 3.24
CA MET A 75 8.83 21.26 3.64
C MET A 75 9.05 19.74 3.48
N ILE A 76 8.09 18.91 3.88
CA ILE A 76 8.16 17.46 3.76
C ILE A 76 8.11 17.04 2.28
N PHE A 77 7.17 17.61 1.51
CA PHE A 77 7.04 17.32 0.09
C PHE A 77 8.34 17.59 -0.68
N LYS A 78 8.98 18.74 -0.43
CA LYS A 78 10.28 19.09 -1.03
C LYS A 78 11.40 18.13 -0.65
N LYS A 79 11.38 17.59 0.58
CA LYS A 79 12.37 16.63 1.06
C LYS A 79 12.24 15.28 0.36
N ILE A 80 11.01 14.83 0.10
CA ILE A 80 10.73 13.53 -0.53
C ILE A 80 10.96 13.58 -2.05
N ASN A 81 10.78 14.75 -2.68
CA ASN A 81 11.02 14.96 -4.12
C ASN A 81 10.22 13.98 -5.01
N SER A 82 8.91 13.84 -4.75
CA SER A 82 8.00 12.95 -5.47
C SER A 82 7.08 13.73 -6.42
N ASN A 83 6.81 13.21 -7.62
CA ASN A 83 5.82 13.81 -8.53
C ASN A 83 4.40 13.26 -8.35
N ILE A 84 4.27 12.09 -7.73
CA ILE A 84 2.99 11.39 -7.58
C ILE A 84 2.65 11.26 -6.10
N VAL A 85 1.56 11.91 -5.70
CA VAL A 85 1.03 11.85 -4.33
C VAL A 85 -0.33 11.18 -4.34
N LEU A 86 -0.48 10.15 -3.53
CA LEU A 86 -1.71 9.43 -3.30
C LEU A 86 -2.29 9.84 -1.94
N GLN A 87 -3.59 10.05 -1.87
CA GLN A 87 -4.32 10.14 -0.60
C GLN A 87 -5.05 8.81 -0.39
N HIS A 88 -4.72 8.09 0.70
CA HIS A 88 -5.38 6.85 1.07
C HIS A 88 -6.61 7.11 1.94
N GLU A 89 -7.59 6.23 1.84
CA GLU A 89 -8.69 6.13 2.82
C GLU A 89 -8.11 5.73 4.19
N VAL A 90 -8.62 6.35 5.25
CA VAL A 90 -8.14 6.11 6.62
C VAL A 90 -8.98 5.00 7.22
N ILE A 91 -8.32 3.97 7.75
CA ILE A 91 -8.98 2.94 8.56
C ILE A 91 -8.88 3.38 10.03
N ASP A 92 -10.03 3.66 10.65
CA ASP A 92 -10.10 4.30 11.97
C ASP A 92 -9.45 3.47 13.08
N PHE A 93 -9.61 2.14 13.01
CA PHE A 93 -9.07 1.21 14.00
C PHE A 93 -7.94 0.38 13.39
N VAL A 94 -6.72 0.88 13.51
CA VAL A 94 -5.51 0.13 13.16
C VAL A 94 -5.36 -1.02 14.17
N ASN A 95 -5.37 -2.24 13.65
CA ASN A 95 -5.13 -3.47 14.40
C ASN A 95 -3.94 -4.20 13.83
N TYR A 96 -3.25 -4.95 14.68
CA TYR A 96 -1.99 -5.59 14.37
C TYR A 96 -2.10 -7.12 14.46
N PRO A 97 -1.20 -7.86 13.77
CA PRO A 97 -1.26 -9.33 13.71
C PRO A 97 -1.29 -10.03 15.07
N TYR A 98 -0.64 -9.46 16.09
CA TYR A 98 -0.61 -10.03 17.44
C TYR A 98 -1.92 -9.83 18.23
N GLU A 99 -2.86 -9.04 17.71
CA GLU A 99 -4.20 -8.83 18.29
C GLU A 99 -5.26 -9.74 17.65
N TRP A 100 -4.89 -10.45 16.59
CA TRP A 100 -5.81 -11.23 15.78
C TRP A 100 -6.07 -12.61 16.37
N SER A 101 -7.29 -13.12 16.15
CA SER A 101 -7.58 -14.54 16.36
C SER A 101 -6.94 -15.39 15.27
N ASN A 102 -6.83 -16.71 15.50
CA ASN A 102 -6.34 -17.65 14.49
C ASN A 102 -7.17 -17.60 13.18
N ASN A 103 -8.48 -17.38 13.26
CA ASN A 103 -9.34 -17.25 12.08
C ASN A 103 -9.04 -15.97 11.29
N MET A 104 -8.77 -14.86 11.98
CA MET A 104 -8.36 -13.62 11.32
C MET A 104 -7.00 -13.79 10.64
N LEU A 105 -6.05 -14.49 11.27
CA LEU A 105 -4.76 -14.80 10.64
C LEU A 105 -4.94 -15.67 9.39
N PHE A 106 -5.84 -16.66 9.44
CA PHE A 106 -6.22 -17.48 8.28
C PHE A 106 -6.84 -16.64 7.16
N ASP A 107 -7.79 -15.76 7.47
CA ASP A 107 -8.44 -14.89 6.48
C ASP A 107 -7.44 -13.91 5.84
N ALA A 108 -6.47 -13.40 6.62
CA ALA A 108 -5.39 -12.56 6.13
C ALA A 108 -4.42 -13.35 5.21
N ALA A 109 -4.08 -14.58 5.58
CA ALA A 109 -3.27 -15.48 4.74
C ALA A 109 -3.96 -15.76 3.40
N ARG A 110 -5.26 -16.06 3.46
CA ARG A 110 -6.09 -16.27 2.27
C ARG A 110 -6.14 -15.03 1.38
N LEU A 111 -6.40 -13.85 1.95
CA LEU A 111 -6.38 -12.60 1.19
C LEU A 111 -5.03 -12.40 0.50
N THR A 112 -3.91 -12.65 1.18
CA THR A 112 -2.56 -12.51 0.61
C THR A 112 -2.36 -13.41 -0.62
N LEU A 113 -2.81 -14.66 -0.55
CA LEU A 113 -2.75 -15.60 -1.67
C LEU A 113 -3.71 -15.21 -2.81
N ASP A 114 -4.93 -14.81 -2.48
CA ASP A 114 -5.92 -14.35 -3.46
C ASP A 114 -5.37 -13.12 -4.22
N LEU A 115 -4.73 -12.18 -3.53
CA LEU A 115 -4.09 -11.01 -4.15
C LEU A 115 -2.98 -11.42 -5.12
N PHE A 116 -2.10 -12.32 -4.69
CA PHE A 116 -1.02 -12.84 -5.52
C PHE A 116 -1.57 -13.52 -6.78
N GLU A 117 -2.51 -14.46 -6.63
CA GLU A 117 -3.12 -15.20 -7.74
C GLU A 117 -3.84 -14.27 -8.74
N ASN A 118 -4.62 -13.30 -8.25
CA ASN A 118 -5.32 -12.36 -9.13
C ASN A 118 -4.32 -11.54 -9.95
N MET A 119 -3.25 -11.04 -9.34
CA MET A 119 -2.27 -10.18 -10.02
C MET A 119 -1.38 -10.94 -11.03
N LEU A 120 -1.15 -12.25 -10.82
CA LEU A 120 -0.34 -13.07 -11.72
C LEU A 120 -0.88 -13.07 -13.16
N SER A 121 -2.19 -13.04 -13.34
CA SER A 121 -2.83 -13.00 -14.67
C SER A 121 -2.52 -11.74 -15.48
N GLU A 122 -2.07 -10.66 -14.82
CA GLU A 122 -1.62 -9.41 -15.44
C GLU A 122 -0.09 -9.24 -15.34
N THR A 123 0.68 -10.32 -15.10
CA THR A 123 2.15 -10.33 -14.96
C THR A 123 2.68 -9.53 -13.77
N TYR A 124 1.91 -9.47 -12.68
CA TYR A 124 2.31 -8.85 -11.43
C TYR A 124 2.27 -9.86 -10.27
N GLY A 125 3.02 -9.61 -9.21
CA GLY A 125 2.94 -10.38 -7.97
C GLY A 125 3.11 -9.49 -6.74
N LEU A 126 3.30 -10.13 -5.59
CA LEU A 126 3.41 -9.48 -4.30
C LEU A 126 4.79 -9.77 -3.69
N LYS A 127 5.64 -8.76 -3.51
CA LYS A 127 6.99 -8.98 -2.97
C LYS A 127 7.02 -9.13 -1.46
N ASP A 128 6.11 -8.44 -0.76
CA ASP A 128 5.98 -8.46 0.70
C ASP A 128 4.67 -9.16 1.13
N ALA A 129 4.79 -10.42 1.51
CA ALA A 129 3.70 -11.29 1.96
C ALA A 129 3.72 -11.42 3.50
N THR A 130 3.46 -10.31 4.19
CA THR A 130 3.46 -10.21 5.66
C THR A 130 2.08 -9.82 6.19
N PRO A 131 1.63 -10.37 7.33
CA PRO A 131 0.39 -9.96 7.97
C PRO A 131 0.41 -8.48 8.38
N PHE A 132 1.58 -7.86 8.56
CA PHE A 132 1.68 -6.43 8.87
C PHE A 132 1.22 -5.51 7.73
N ASN A 133 1.04 -6.03 6.52
CA ASN A 133 0.49 -5.29 5.39
C ASN A 133 -1.05 -5.41 5.28
N ILE A 134 -1.70 -6.03 6.26
CA ILE A 134 -3.15 -6.21 6.32
C ILE A 134 -3.68 -5.52 7.58
N ILE A 135 -4.82 -4.84 7.45
CA ILE A 135 -5.59 -4.28 8.55
C ILE A 135 -7.02 -4.81 8.41
N PHE A 136 -7.64 -5.20 9.52
CA PHE A 136 -9.06 -5.55 9.51
C PHE A 136 -9.93 -4.30 9.62
N GLU A 137 -10.75 -4.07 8.60
CA GLU A 137 -11.85 -3.12 8.67
C GLU A 137 -13.12 -3.90 9.07
N ASN A 138 -13.54 -3.72 10.33
CA ASN A 138 -14.53 -4.58 10.97
C ASN A 138 -14.09 -6.06 10.94
N THR A 139 -14.79 -6.91 10.18
CA THR A 139 -14.49 -8.34 10.04
C THR A 139 -13.78 -8.68 8.73
N LYS A 140 -13.39 -7.68 7.92
CA LYS A 140 -12.83 -7.89 6.59
C LYS A 140 -11.35 -7.53 6.56
N PRO A 141 -10.45 -8.42 6.12
CA PRO A 141 -9.06 -8.07 5.92
C PRO A 141 -8.94 -7.15 4.70
N VAL A 142 -8.14 -6.08 4.85
CA VAL A 142 -7.84 -5.12 3.78
C VAL A 142 -6.32 -5.01 3.68
N PHE A 143 -5.78 -5.25 2.49
CA PHE A 143 -4.36 -5.05 2.23
C PHE A 143 -4.05 -3.55 2.04
N VAL A 144 -3.05 -3.01 2.73
CA VAL A 144 -2.81 -1.56 2.78
C VAL A 144 -1.54 -1.11 2.07
N ASP A 145 -0.67 -2.05 1.67
CA ASP A 145 0.61 -1.70 1.06
C ASP A 145 0.65 -1.80 -0.46
N LEU A 146 0.09 -0.78 -1.12
CA LEU A 146 0.03 -0.71 -2.59
C LEU A 146 1.37 -0.93 -3.30
N LEU A 147 2.50 -0.55 -2.70
CA LEU A 147 3.81 -0.63 -3.35
C LEU A 147 4.51 -1.99 -3.12
N SER A 148 3.81 -2.93 -2.48
CA SER A 148 4.19 -4.35 -2.42
C SER A 148 3.95 -5.08 -3.76
N PHE A 149 3.14 -4.53 -4.67
CA PHE A 149 2.95 -5.14 -6.00
C PHE A 149 4.17 -4.90 -6.87
N GLU A 150 4.62 -5.91 -7.60
CA GLU A 150 5.76 -5.79 -8.51
C GLU A 150 5.48 -6.50 -9.83
N LYS A 151 6.07 -5.97 -10.90
CA LYS A 151 6.06 -6.64 -12.20
C LYS A 151 6.89 -7.91 -12.09
N ARG A 152 6.37 -9.00 -12.64
CA ARG A 152 7.03 -10.30 -12.64
C ARG A 152 7.36 -10.75 -14.06
N ASP A 153 8.47 -11.44 -14.19
CA ASP A 153 8.72 -12.26 -15.38
C ASP A 153 7.76 -13.46 -15.34
N SER A 154 7.02 -13.68 -16.43
CA SER A 154 6.08 -14.80 -16.54
C SER A 154 6.79 -16.16 -16.57
N LEU A 155 8.10 -16.16 -16.85
CA LEU A 155 8.93 -17.36 -16.83
C LEU A 155 9.63 -17.59 -15.48
N ASP A 156 9.50 -16.67 -14.52
CA ASP A 156 10.08 -16.83 -13.19
C ASP A 156 9.15 -17.68 -12.28
N PRO A 157 9.54 -18.92 -11.94
CA PRO A 157 8.73 -19.79 -11.09
C PRO A 157 8.83 -19.44 -9.59
N ILE A 158 9.74 -18.52 -9.20
CA ILE A 158 10.03 -18.25 -7.80
C ILE A 158 9.20 -17.06 -7.29
N TRP A 159 8.34 -17.32 -6.31
CA TRP A 159 7.73 -16.24 -5.54
C TRP A 159 8.64 -15.83 -4.37
N LEU A 160 9.29 -14.66 -4.49
CA LEU A 160 10.21 -14.15 -3.46
C LEU A 160 9.54 -13.97 -2.09
N GLY A 161 8.25 -13.60 -2.07
CA GLY A 161 7.46 -13.44 -0.84
C GLY A 161 7.16 -14.74 -0.10
N LEU A 162 7.39 -15.92 -0.70
CA LEU A 162 7.01 -17.22 -0.13
C LEU A 162 7.64 -17.46 1.25
N SER A 163 8.92 -17.14 1.43
CA SER A 163 9.58 -17.35 2.74
C SER A 163 8.95 -16.49 3.84
N GLN A 164 8.55 -15.26 3.52
CA GLN A 164 7.89 -14.36 4.46
C GLN A 164 6.49 -14.87 4.79
N PHE A 165 5.73 -15.29 3.76
CA PHE A 165 4.40 -15.86 3.94
C PHE A 165 4.44 -17.06 4.90
N THR A 166 5.29 -18.05 4.61
CA THR A 166 5.41 -19.27 5.43
C THR A 166 5.80 -18.96 6.87
N LYS A 167 6.73 -18.02 7.12
CA LYS A 167 7.19 -17.70 8.48
C LYS A 167 6.18 -16.91 9.31
N THR A 168 5.21 -16.27 8.66
CA THR A 168 4.32 -15.30 9.32
C THR A 168 2.86 -15.74 9.37
N PHE A 169 2.45 -16.67 8.51
CA PHE A 169 1.08 -17.21 8.47
C PHE A 169 0.98 -18.70 8.79
N LEU A 170 2.06 -19.49 8.65
CA LEU A 170 2.08 -20.95 8.86
C LEU A 170 2.94 -21.33 10.07
#